data_AF-W4VSH9-F1
#
_entry.id   AF-W4VSH9-F1
#
_cell.length_a   1.000
_cell.length_b   1.000
_cell.length_c   1.000
_cell.angle_alpha   90.00
_cell.angle_beta   90.00
_cell.angle_gamma   90.00
#
_symmetry.space_group_name_H-M   'P 1'
#
loop_
_entity.id
_entity.type
_entity.pdbx_description
1 polymer ?
#
loop_
_entity_poly.entity_id
_entity_poly.type
_entity_poly.pdbx_seq_one_letter_code
_entity_poly.pdbx_strand_id
1 'polypeptide(L)'
;MNFELIYVSSLLLGICLANQADVVPSDCNLPADAGMCYAYFPMFFYDASSRKCLNFIYGGCGGNANRFWSEAECMEKCGGGGGGGGSSDGSQKTAKMLNLDLGDICSLEKKVGPCKAHMPRYYFNRETGLCEEFIYGGCSGNHNNFQTKEQCESFCAPGNSPRPEEETRKRTKQSY
;
A
#
# COMPACT_ATOMS: atom_id res chain seq x y z
N MET A 1 -15.53 67.69 0.81
CA MET A 1 -16.39 66.50 0.60
C MET A 1 -15.65 65.57 -0.34
N ASN A 2 -14.74 64.72 0.15
CA ASN A 2 -14.01 63.71 -0.63
C ASN A 2 -13.26 62.80 0.36
N PHE A 3 -13.93 61.80 0.93
CA PHE A 3 -13.30 60.79 1.79
C PHE A 3 -13.79 59.35 1.53
N GLU A 4 -14.61 59.14 0.49
CA GLU A 4 -15.21 57.82 0.17
C GLU A 4 -14.43 57.01 -0.88
N LEU A 5 -13.21 57.41 -1.25
CA LEU A 5 -12.42 56.72 -2.30
C LEU A 5 -11.24 55.89 -1.78
N ILE A 6 -11.02 55.81 -0.47
CA ILE A 6 -9.84 55.13 0.10
C ILE A 6 -10.14 53.68 0.54
N TYR A 7 -11.41 53.26 0.60
CA TYR A 7 -11.77 51.93 1.12
C TYR A 7 -11.61 50.78 0.12
N VAL A 8 -11.40 51.06 -1.17
CA VAL A 8 -11.25 50.01 -2.20
C VAL A 8 -9.84 49.40 -2.24
N SER A 9 -8.86 49.99 -1.54
CA SER A 9 -7.47 49.48 -1.56
C SER A 9 -7.21 48.32 -0.57
N SER A 10 -8.07 48.13 0.44
CA SER A 10 -7.81 47.16 1.52
C SER A 10 -8.37 45.76 1.27
N LEU A 11 -9.23 45.56 0.26
CA LEU A 11 -9.89 44.26 0.04
C LEU A 11 -9.03 43.23 -0.73
N LEU A 12 -7.84 43.61 -1.23
CA LEU A 12 -7.03 42.78 -2.13
C LEU A 12 -5.89 41.99 -1.47
N LEU A 13 -5.73 42.05 -0.14
CA LEU A 13 -4.70 41.27 0.57
C LEU A 13 -5.19 39.92 1.14
N GLY A 14 -6.44 39.53 0.84
CA GLY A 14 -7.08 38.35 1.43
C GLY A 14 -7.18 37.10 0.55
N ILE A 15 -6.64 37.10 -0.67
CA ILE A 15 -6.73 35.90 -1.53
C ILE A 15 -5.67 34.90 -1.08
N CYS A 16 -6.01 34.07 -0.09
CA CYS A 16 -5.28 32.83 0.17
C CYS A 16 -5.42 31.96 -1.10
N LEU A 17 -4.37 31.88 -1.92
CA LEU A 17 -4.27 30.96 -3.04
C LEU A 17 -4.05 29.52 -2.50
N ALA A 18 -5.08 28.95 -1.86
CA ALA A 18 -5.13 27.53 -1.58
C ALA A 18 -5.77 26.83 -2.79
N ASN A 19 -5.02 26.66 -3.88
CA ASN A 19 -5.45 25.82 -5.01
C ASN A 19 -4.37 24.78 -5.30
N GLN A 20 -4.20 23.84 -4.39
CA GLN A 20 -3.70 22.50 -4.73
C GLN A 20 -4.75 21.54 -4.16
N ALA A 21 -5.89 21.42 -4.84
CA ALA A 21 -6.84 20.37 -4.55
C ALA A 21 -6.12 19.03 -4.67
N ASP A 22 -6.26 18.20 -3.64
CA ASP A 22 -5.64 16.89 -3.52
C ASP A 22 -5.74 16.07 -4.81
N VAL A 23 -4.64 15.99 -5.57
CA VAL A 23 -4.61 15.24 -6.84
C VAL A 23 -4.42 13.77 -6.51
N VAL A 24 -5.51 13.08 -6.22
CA VAL A 24 -5.53 11.62 -6.27
C VAL A 24 -5.20 11.20 -7.72
N PRO A 25 -4.29 10.21 -7.96
CA PRO A 25 -4.00 9.75 -9.31
C PRO A 25 -5.27 9.41 -10.09
N SER A 26 -5.31 9.74 -11.37
CA SER A 26 -6.49 9.54 -12.22
C SER A 26 -7.03 8.11 -12.18
N ASP A 27 -6.13 7.13 -12.11
CA ASP A 27 -6.47 5.71 -12.02
C ASP A 27 -7.37 5.41 -10.82
N CYS A 28 -7.13 6.04 -9.68
CA CYS A 28 -7.83 5.77 -8.43
C CYS A 28 -9.28 6.31 -8.44
N ASN A 29 -9.64 7.18 -9.39
CA ASN A 29 -11.00 7.71 -9.52
C ASN A 29 -11.89 6.84 -10.43
N LEU A 30 -11.35 5.77 -11.01
CA LEU A 30 -12.08 4.85 -11.89
C LEU A 30 -12.92 3.86 -11.06
N PRO A 31 -14.04 3.32 -11.59
CA PRO A 31 -14.85 2.34 -10.85
C PRO A 31 -14.13 0.99 -10.71
N ALA A 32 -14.56 0.17 -9.75
CA ALA A 32 -14.25 -1.25 -9.76
C ALA A 32 -14.77 -1.88 -11.07
N ASP A 33 -13.87 -2.45 -11.87
CA ASP A 33 -14.23 -2.99 -13.18
C ASP A 33 -13.72 -4.42 -13.33
N ALA A 34 -14.67 -5.37 -13.33
CA ALA A 34 -14.40 -6.78 -13.53
C ALA A 34 -13.92 -7.10 -14.94
N GLY A 35 -14.19 -6.23 -15.93
CA GLY A 35 -13.91 -6.51 -17.33
C GLY A 35 -14.86 -7.54 -17.95
N MET A 36 -14.47 -8.09 -19.10
CA MET A 36 -15.34 -8.92 -19.95
C MET A 36 -15.12 -10.43 -19.80
N CYS A 37 -14.11 -10.84 -19.04
CA CYS A 37 -13.78 -12.25 -18.82
C CYS A 37 -14.40 -12.77 -17.51
N TYR A 38 -14.42 -14.10 -17.35
CA TYR A 38 -15.10 -14.80 -16.25
C TYR A 38 -14.15 -15.51 -15.28
N ALA A 39 -12.87 -15.13 -15.26
CA ALA A 39 -11.95 -15.63 -14.25
C ALA A 39 -12.25 -15.00 -12.87
N TYR A 40 -11.69 -15.57 -11.81
CA TYR A 40 -11.89 -15.10 -10.45
C TYR A 40 -10.56 -14.61 -9.87
N PHE A 41 -10.30 -13.31 -9.95
CA PHE A 41 -9.12 -12.67 -9.35
C PHE A 41 -9.57 -11.66 -8.27
N PRO A 42 -9.48 -12.00 -6.98
CA PRO A 42 -9.68 -11.06 -5.87
C PRO A 42 -8.63 -9.96 -5.91
N MET A 43 -9.09 -8.72 -6.02
CA MET A 43 -8.27 -7.51 -6.16
C MET A 43 -8.84 -6.40 -5.28
N PHE A 44 -8.10 -5.29 -5.16
CA PHE A 44 -8.53 -4.07 -4.48
C PHE A 44 -8.70 -2.93 -5.46
N PHE A 45 -9.69 -2.09 -5.25
CA PHE A 45 -9.86 -0.81 -5.95
C PHE A 45 -10.04 0.30 -4.91
N TYR A 46 -9.62 1.51 -5.24
CA TYR A 46 -9.84 2.68 -4.40
C TYR A 46 -11.25 3.22 -4.62
N ASP A 47 -12.06 3.25 -3.57
CA ASP A 47 -13.33 3.95 -3.56
C ASP A 47 -13.11 5.37 -3.03
N ALA A 48 -13.11 6.35 -3.94
CA ALA A 48 -12.91 7.76 -3.61
C ALA A 48 -14.01 8.31 -2.69
N SER A 49 -15.21 7.73 -2.69
CA SER A 49 -16.33 8.19 -1.85
C SER A 49 -16.11 7.87 -0.36
N SER A 50 -15.59 6.68 -0.05
CA SER A 50 -15.24 6.30 1.33
C SER A 50 -13.78 6.52 1.69
N ARG A 51 -12.92 6.89 0.71
CA ARG A 51 -11.46 6.98 0.82
C ARG A 51 -10.83 5.68 1.34
N LYS A 52 -11.35 4.54 0.87
CA LYS A 52 -10.88 3.21 1.28
C LYS A 52 -10.58 2.36 0.05
N CYS A 53 -9.65 1.44 0.22
CA CYS A 53 -9.44 0.36 -0.73
C CYS A 53 -10.39 -0.80 -0.41
N LEU A 54 -11.28 -1.11 -1.33
CA LEU A 54 -12.30 -2.14 -1.18
C LEU A 54 -11.97 -3.34 -2.07
N ASN A 55 -12.40 -4.53 -1.65
CA ASN A 55 -12.23 -5.75 -2.43
C ASN A 55 -13.21 -5.77 -3.61
N PHE A 56 -12.77 -6.27 -4.77
CA PHE A 56 -13.62 -6.63 -5.90
C PHE A 56 -13.06 -7.85 -6.65
N ILE A 57 -13.84 -8.41 -7.57
CA ILE A 57 -13.40 -9.53 -8.41
C ILE A 57 -13.10 -9.03 -9.81
N TYR A 58 -11.84 -9.17 -10.23
CA TYR A 58 -11.41 -8.96 -11.59
C TYR A 58 -11.58 -10.25 -12.42
N GLY A 59 -12.21 -10.11 -13.57
CA GLY A 59 -12.56 -11.17 -14.52
C GLY A 59 -11.37 -11.72 -15.32
N GLY A 60 -10.19 -11.10 -15.21
CA GLY A 60 -8.95 -11.59 -15.83
C GLY A 60 -8.60 -10.96 -17.17
N CYS A 61 -9.50 -10.20 -17.79
CA CYS A 61 -9.19 -9.41 -18.98
C CYS A 61 -9.98 -8.10 -19.03
N GLY A 62 -9.41 -7.08 -19.68
CA GLY A 62 -10.00 -5.75 -19.78
C GLY A 62 -9.93 -4.96 -18.47
N GLY A 63 -11.00 -4.25 -18.16
CA GLY A 63 -11.09 -3.42 -16.97
C GLY A 63 -10.24 -2.14 -17.05
N ASN A 64 -10.09 -1.47 -15.91
CA ASN A 64 -9.32 -0.23 -15.80
C ASN A 64 -8.19 -0.30 -14.75
N ALA A 65 -7.41 0.77 -14.58
CA ALA A 65 -6.21 0.79 -13.74
C ALA A 65 -6.47 0.89 -12.22
N ASN A 66 -7.72 1.04 -11.76
CA ASN A 66 -8.06 1.01 -10.33
C ASN A 66 -8.12 -0.44 -9.81
N ARG A 67 -6.98 -1.13 -9.87
CA ARG A 67 -6.89 -2.57 -9.60
C ARG A 67 -5.52 -2.91 -9.04
N PHE A 68 -5.50 -3.33 -7.77
CA PHE A 68 -4.29 -3.60 -6.99
C PHE A 68 -4.35 -5.00 -6.37
N TRP A 69 -3.19 -5.62 -6.16
CA TRP A 69 -3.12 -6.98 -5.59
C TRP A 69 -3.27 -6.98 -4.07
N SER A 70 -3.07 -5.84 -3.42
CA SER A 70 -3.19 -5.69 -1.97
C SER A 70 -3.85 -4.37 -1.57
N GLU A 71 -4.45 -4.35 -0.38
CA GLU A 71 -5.01 -3.14 0.22
C GLU A 71 -3.91 -2.08 0.45
N ALA A 72 -2.72 -2.52 0.88
CA ALA A 72 -1.58 -1.65 1.16
C ALA A 72 -1.09 -0.92 -0.11
N GLU A 73 -0.90 -1.64 -1.22
CA GLU A 73 -0.50 -1.05 -2.52
C GLU A 73 -1.54 -0.02 -3.00
N CYS A 74 -2.82 -0.36 -2.88
CA CYS A 74 -3.91 0.55 -3.22
C CYS A 74 -3.89 1.82 -2.36
N MET A 75 -3.73 1.69 -1.05
CA MET A 75 -3.71 2.83 -0.13
C MET A 75 -2.44 3.69 -0.29
N GLU A 76 -1.30 3.07 -0.59
CA GLU A 76 -0.06 3.79 -0.90
C GLU A 76 -0.23 4.66 -2.15
N LYS A 77 -0.84 4.13 -3.22
CA LYS A 77 -1.05 4.89 -4.46
C LYS A 77 -2.18 5.92 -4.35
N CYS A 78 -3.29 5.58 -3.68
CA CYS A 78 -4.54 6.33 -3.77
C CYS A 78 -4.95 7.06 -2.48
N GLY A 79 -4.39 6.69 -1.32
CA GLY A 79 -4.81 7.20 -0.01
C GLY A 79 -4.34 8.61 0.32
N GLY A 80 -3.45 9.20 -0.48
CA GLY A 80 -2.79 10.48 -0.19
C GLY A 80 -3.63 11.75 -0.37
N GLY A 81 -4.91 11.65 -0.74
CA GLY A 81 -5.76 12.81 -1.01
C GLY A 81 -6.80 13.12 0.08
N GLY A 82 -6.62 14.24 0.77
CA GLY A 82 -7.69 15.04 1.37
C GLY A 82 -8.21 14.62 2.75
N GLY A 83 -7.66 15.21 3.83
CA GLY A 83 -8.42 15.61 5.03
C GLY A 83 -8.52 14.62 6.20
N GLY A 84 -7.56 14.69 7.14
CA GLY A 84 -7.63 14.02 8.45
C GLY A 84 -6.31 13.92 9.21
N GLY A 85 -5.71 15.05 9.61
CA GLY A 85 -4.80 15.13 10.77
C GLY A 85 -3.59 14.19 10.83
N GLY A 86 -2.62 14.34 9.92
CA GLY A 86 -1.23 13.92 10.16
C GLY A 86 -0.38 15.15 10.44
N SER A 87 0.03 15.35 11.69
CA SER A 87 0.75 16.51 12.19
C SER A 87 1.94 16.94 11.32
N SER A 88 2.03 18.25 11.09
CA SER A 88 3.20 18.98 10.60
C SER A 88 4.40 18.97 11.58
N ASP A 89 4.44 18.05 12.54
CA ASP A 89 5.64 17.79 13.33
C ASP A 89 6.40 16.63 12.67
N GLY A 90 7.35 17.01 11.82
CA GLY A 90 8.37 16.13 11.24
C GLY A 90 9.35 15.58 12.28
N SER A 91 8.85 14.98 13.37
CA SER A 91 9.69 14.28 14.35
C SER A 91 9.65 12.76 14.14
N GLN A 92 10.52 12.30 13.24
CA GLN A 92 11.39 11.13 13.48
C GLN A 92 10.70 9.80 13.84
N LYS A 93 9.72 9.33 13.04
CA LYS A 93 9.24 7.94 13.11
C LYS A 93 9.36 7.14 11.80
N THR A 94 10.23 7.58 10.88
CA THR A 94 10.41 6.95 9.56
C THR A 94 11.33 5.72 9.57
N ALA A 95 12.25 5.59 10.54
CA ALA A 95 13.25 4.50 10.53
C ALA A 95 12.85 3.24 11.33
N LYS A 96 11.85 3.31 12.23
CA LYS A 96 11.51 2.19 13.12
C LYS A 96 10.37 1.30 12.61
N MET A 97 9.60 1.74 11.61
CA MET A 97 8.54 0.93 11.00
C MET A 97 9.07 -0.04 9.93
N LEU A 98 10.11 0.35 9.19
CA LEU A 98 10.64 -0.45 8.07
C LEU A 98 11.36 -1.74 8.51
N ASN A 99 11.86 -1.79 9.76
CA ASN A 99 12.59 -2.94 10.28
C ASN A 99 11.74 -3.87 11.17
N LEU A 100 10.54 -3.47 11.59
CA LEU A 100 9.69 -4.33 12.43
C LEU A 100 8.79 -5.27 11.62
N ASP A 101 8.44 -4.90 10.38
CA ASP A 101 7.35 -5.57 9.65
C ASP A 101 7.81 -6.67 8.66
N LEU A 102 9.00 -6.57 8.05
CA LEU A 102 9.46 -7.59 7.09
C LEU A 102 9.62 -8.97 7.74
N GLY A 103 10.27 -9.00 8.91
CA GLY A 103 10.46 -10.23 9.68
C GLY A 103 9.14 -10.82 10.18
N ASP A 104 8.14 -9.96 10.43
CA ASP A 104 6.82 -10.38 10.89
C ASP A 104 6.05 -11.07 9.78
N ILE A 105 5.98 -10.46 8.58
CA ILE A 105 5.27 -11.03 7.42
C ILE A 105 5.81 -12.41 7.04
N CYS A 106 7.13 -12.53 6.88
CA CYS A 106 7.76 -13.81 6.50
C CYS A 106 7.68 -14.87 7.61
N SER A 107 7.27 -14.50 8.82
CA SER A 107 7.06 -15.43 9.94
C SER A 107 5.62 -15.92 10.08
N LEU A 108 4.67 -15.35 9.34
CA LEU A 108 3.28 -15.79 9.38
C LEU A 108 3.14 -17.18 8.74
N GLU A 109 2.27 -18.03 9.28
CA GLU A 109 1.91 -19.29 8.64
C GLU A 109 1.18 -19.06 7.30
N LYS A 110 1.23 -20.02 6.38
CA LYS A 110 0.33 -20.02 5.22
C LYS A 110 -1.13 -20.00 5.67
N LYS A 111 -1.94 -19.13 5.06
CA LYS A 111 -3.37 -19.01 5.39
C LYS A 111 -4.24 -19.18 4.14
N VAL A 112 -4.91 -20.33 4.06
CA VAL A 112 -5.84 -20.67 2.98
C VAL A 112 -7.06 -19.74 2.98
N GLY A 113 -7.61 -19.46 4.15
CA GLY A 113 -8.85 -18.69 4.31
C GLY A 113 -10.13 -19.51 4.04
N PRO A 114 -11.33 -18.94 4.23
CA PRO A 114 -12.60 -19.66 4.18
C PRO A 114 -13.18 -19.82 2.76
N CYS A 115 -12.65 -19.08 1.77
CA CYS A 115 -13.08 -19.21 0.39
C CYS A 115 -12.53 -20.49 -0.25
N LYS A 116 -13.17 -20.94 -1.34
CA LYS A 116 -12.92 -22.24 -2.00
C LYS A 116 -12.33 -22.11 -3.40
N ALA A 117 -11.70 -20.98 -3.72
CA ALA A 117 -10.92 -20.88 -4.95
C ALA A 117 -9.66 -21.77 -4.84
N HIS A 118 -9.11 -22.14 -6.00
CA HIS A 118 -7.87 -22.89 -6.07
C HIS A 118 -6.78 -22.00 -6.67
N MET A 119 -6.12 -21.20 -5.84
CA MET A 119 -5.07 -20.26 -6.26
C MET A 119 -3.70 -20.71 -5.77
N PRO A 120 -2.83 -21.24 -6.64
CA PRO A 120 -1.43 -21.45 -6.31
C PRO A 120 -0.78 -20.13 -5.88
N ARG A 121 -0.14 -20.13 -4.72
CA ARG A 121 0.56 -19.01 -4.10
C ARG A 121 1.80 -19.52 -3.41
N TYR A 122 2.75 -18.62 -3.12
CA TYR A 122 3.97 -18.95 -2.40
C TYR A 122 3.96 -18.31 -1.02
N TYR A 123 4.48 -19.02 -0.01
CA TYR A 123 4.72 -18.48 1.32
C TYR A 123 6.13 -18.87 1.76
N PHE A 124 6.76 -18.05 2.59
CA PHE A 124 8.03 -18.39 3.19
C PHE A 124 7.79 -19.33 4.37
N ASN A 125 8.33 -20.55 4.28
CA ASN A 125 8.34 -21.52 5.35
C ASN A 125 9.61 -21.35 6.19
N ARG A 126 9.48 -20.92 7.44
CA ARG A 126 10.61 -20.71 8.34
C ARG A 126 11.30 -21.99 8.81
N GLU A 127 10.60 -23.12 8.78
CA GLU A 127 11.16 -24.42 9.18
C GLU A 127 12.15 -24.92 8.12
N THR A 128 11.82 -24.73 6.84
CA THR A 128 12.67 -25.15 5.72
C THR A 128 13.59 -24.02 5.24
N GLY A 129 13.25 -22.77 5.56
CA GLY A 129 13.94 -21.59 5.05
C GLY A 129 13.67 -21.32 3.55
N LEU A 130 12.59 -21.88 3.01
CA LEU A 130 12.27 -21.86 1.58
C LEU A 130 10.90 -21.22 1.32
N CYS A 131 10.76 -20.64 0.12
CA CYS A 131 9.46 -20.28 -0.41
C CYS A 131 8.79 -21.52 -1.01
N GLU A 132 7.69 -21.94 -0.39
CA GLU A 132 6.93 -23.13 -0.76
C GLU A 132 5.57 -22.74 -1.34
N GLU A 133 5.05 -23.58 -2.23
CA GLU A 133 3.73 -23.38 -2.80
C GLU A 133 2.63 -23.85 -1.83
N PHE A 134 1.50 -23.14 -1.81
CA PHE A 134 0.27 -23.55 -1.16
C PHE A 134 -0.95 -23.09 -1.96
N ILE A 135 -2.10 -23.68 -1.66
CA ILE A 135 -3.37 -23.27 -2.27
C ILE A 135 -4.05 -22.22 -1.39
N TYR A 136 -4.12 -20.99 -1.89
CA TYR A 136 -4.92 -19.93 -1.31
C TYR A 136 -6.38 -20.06 -1.75
N GLY A 137 -7.30 -20.00 -0.78
CA GLY A 137 -8.74 -20.11 -1.00
C GLY A 137 -9.36 -18.88 -1.68
N GLY A 138 -8.60 -17.80 -1.83
CA GLY A 138 -9.01 -16.57 -2.53
C GLY A 138 -9.57 -15.46 -1.64
N CYS A 139 -9.73 -15.69 -0.33
CA CYS A 139 -10.10 -14.61 0.59
C CYS A 139 -9.54 -14.83 1.99
N SER A 140 -9.42 -13.74 2.77
CA SER A 140 -9.01 -13.74 4.18
C SER A 140 -7.69 -14.46 4.48
N GLY A 141 -6.75 -14.41 3.53
CA GLY A 141 -5.36 -14.83 3.73
C GLY A 141 -4.61 -13.89 4.68
N ASN A 142 -3.29 -14.01 4.70
CA ASN A 142 -2.39 -13.05 5.36
C ASN A 142 -1.30 -12.61 4.37
N HIS A 143 -0.35 -11.80 4.83
CA HIS A 143 0.67 -11.20 3.97
C HIS A 143 1.77 -12.17 3.50
N ASN A 144 1.93 -13.35 4.14
CA ASN A 144 2.85 -14.39 3.65
C ASN A 144 2.18 -15.17 2.50
N ASN A 145 1.88 -14.47 1.41
CA ASN A 145 1.09 -14.94 0.30
C ASN A 145 1.48 -14.18 -0.97
N PHE A 146 2.40 -14.77 -1.72
CA PHE A 146 3.01 -14.19 -2.92
C PHE A 146 2.52 -14.89 -4.19
N GLN A 147 2.49 -14.16 -5.31
CA GLN A 147 1.98 -14.71 -6.56
C GLN A 147 3.01 -15.60 -7.27
N THR A 148 4.30 -15.30 -7.11
CA THR A 148 5.39 -16.10 -7.68
C THR A 148 6.42 -16.45 -6.62
N LYS A 149 7.21 -17.50 -6.89
CA LYS A 149 8.29 -17.93 -6.02
C LYS A 149 9.35 -16.83 -5.87
N GLU A 150 9.68 -16.16 -6.98
CA GLU A 150 10.68 -15.09 -7.03
C GLU A 150 10.25 -13.89 -6.18
N GLN A 151 8.96 -13.57 -6.17
CA GLN A 151 8.42 -12.49 -5.33
C GLN A 151 8.56 -12.84 -3.84
N CYS A 152 8.25 -14.08 -3.47
CA CYS A 152 8.46 -14.58 -2.10
C CYS A 152 9.94 -14.57 -1.72
N GLU A 153 10.83 -15.08 -2.58
CA GLU A 153 12.26 -15.15 -2.30
C GLU A 153 12.87 -13.74 -2.21
N SER A 154 12.51 -12.84 -3.12
CA SER A 154 12.94 -11.45 -3.07
C SER A 154 12.51 -10.78 -1.77
N PHE A 155 11.33 -11.11 -1.25
CA PHE A 155 10.81 -10.48 -0.03
C PHE A 155 11.35 -11.14 1.26
N CYS A 156 11.46 -12.47 1.30
CA CYS A 156 11.73 -13.23 2.52
C CYS A 156 13.08 -13.93 2.59
N ALA A 157 13.85 -14.02 1.50
CA ALA A 157 15.09 -14.80 1.52
C ALA A 157 16.09 -14.24 2.56
N PRO A 158 16.82 -15.13 3.26
CA PRO A 158 17.85 -14.73 4.22
C PRO A 158 18.97 -13.98 3.49
N GLY A 159 18.99 -12.65 3.66
CA GLY A 159 19.91 -11.73 3.00
C GLY A 159 19.30 -10.35 2.70
N ASN A 160 17.97 -10.28 2.55
CA ASN A 160 17.27 -9.03 2.23
C ASN A 160 16.78 -8.24 3.47
N SER A 161 16.80 -8.86 4.65
CA SER A 161 16.56 -8.17 5.92
C SER A 161 17.90 -7.73 6.54
N PRO A 162 18.05 -6.47 7.01
CA PRO A 162 19.21 -6.09 7.80
C PRO A 162 19.29 -6.99 9.04
N ARG A 163 20.26 -7.92 9.06
CA ARG A 163 20.52 -8.72 10.26
C ARG A 163 20.90 -7.77 11.40
N PRO A 164 20.34 -7.92 12.61
CA PRO A 164 20.75 -7.14 13.77
C PRO A 164 22.27 -7.20 14.01
N GLU A 165 22.89 -8.35 13.75
CA GLU A 165 24.34 -8.55 13.85
C GLU A 165 25.12 -7.75 12.80
N GLU A 166 24.57 -7.60 11.60
CA GLU A 166 25.20 -6.82 10.53
C GLU A 166 25.04 -5.31 10.77
N GLU A 167 23.90 -4.87 11.30
CA GLU A 167 23.75 -3.49 11.79
C GLU A 167 24.66 -3.20 12.99
N THR A 168 24.84 -4.17 13.89
CA THR A 168 25.78 -4.04 15.03
C THR A 168 27.22 -3.96 14.53
N ARG A 169 27.59 -4.77 13.53
CA ARG A 169 28.92 -4.74 12.87
C ARG A 169 29.13 -3.48 12.03
N LYS A 170 28.08 -2.93 11.40
CA LYS A 170 28.14 -1.65 10.67
C LYS A 170 28.29 -0.47 11.64
N ARG A 171 27.56 -0.49 12.78
CA ARG A 171 27.71 0.50 13.86
C ARG A 171 29.09 0.50 14.51
N THR A 172 29.68 -0.66 14.76
CA THR A 172 31.03 -0.75 15.36
C THR A 172 32.17 -0.44 14.40
N LYS A 173 31.97 -0.56 13.08
CA LYS A 173 32.98 -0.23 12.07
C LYS A 173 33.04 1.24 11.67
N GLN A 174 32.07 2.05 12.10
CA GLN A 174 32.05 3.49 11.80
C GLN A 174 32.62 4.35 12.93
N SER A 175 33.12 3.72 14.00
CA SER A 175 33.74 4.37 15.16
C SER A 175 35.27 4.22 15.22
N TYR A 176 35.93 3.86 14.11
CA TYR A 176 37.39 3.85 13.96
C TYR A 176 37.76 4.62 12.70
#